data_AF-A0A075I6Q5-F1
#
_entry.id   AF-A0A075I6Q5-F1
#
_cell.length_a   1.000
_cell.length_b   1.000
_cell.length_c   1.000
_cell.angle_alpha   90.00
_cell.angle_beta   90.00
_cell.angle_gamma   90.00
#
_symmetry.space_group_name_H-M   'P 1'
#
loop_
_entity.id
_entity.type
_entity.pdbx_description
1 polymer ?
#
loop_
_entity_poly.entity_id
_entity_poly.type
_entity_poly.pdbx_seq_one_letter_code
_entity_poly.pdbx_strand_id
1 'polypeptide(L)'
;MVVEWADLAGSDLIVVGILVAAAVAPYVSAARGETSLALATVLSLMLVAFVQFAHSILTGIPMHFAWMIDLFGIKPDLMGDLSESYRMVSAAWLHADWVHVLGNVLVIALVGVPLEQRLGGRRWLAVYFLGFIGGNVAWILSHPESSAPAIGASGAAFGLLGAYMACWPEDKVEFPLLFLIRAWPVWLIVFIRLGLEVWQMYELQAGTAGESNIAHMAHVGGFFLAYILARPIAMGAPSSLDSPQESATGSGRAEAVREQAKERMGSLDDDPWAAADKPLQGGAARILKRLREEGDELETRRAWLEELSEHTICPVCDGEIITEMSRGSCRLRCALVGSHVKWP
;
A
#
# COMPACT_ATOMS: atom_id res chain seq x y z
N MET A 1 28.29 -22.10 -6.91
CA MET A 1 27.68 -23.44 -6.81
C MET A 1 26.19 -23.20 -6.84
N VAL A 2 25.49 -23.78 -7.81
CA VAL A 2 24.03 -23.65 -7.88
C VAL A 2 23.44 -24.49 -6.75
N VAL A 3 22.60 -23.89 -5.91
CA VAL A 3 21.87 -24.56 -4.85
C VAL A 3 20.55 -25.05 -5.42
N GLU A 4 20.32 -26.34 -5.34
CA GLU A 4 19.07 -26.98 -5.76
C GLU A 4 18.19 -27.31 -4.55
N TRP A 5 16.90 -27.57 -4.80
CA TRP A 5 15.97 -28.00 -3.76
C TRP A 5 16.40 -29.29 -3.05
N ALA A 6 17.12 -30.17 -3.76
CA ALA A 6 17.65 -31.42 -3.22
C ALA A 6 18.80 -31.21 -2.22
N ASP A 7 19.45 -30.04 -2.24
CA ASP A 7 20.57 -29.71 -1.36
C ASP A 7 20.11 -29.19 0.01
N LEU A 8 18.82 -28.86 0.17
CA LEU A 8 18.28 -28.27 1.39
C LEU A 8 18.15 -29.30 2.53
N ALA A 9 18.70 -28.96 3.68
CA ALA A 9 18.48 -29.71 4.91
C ALA A 9 17.06 -29.47 5.48
N GLY A 10 16.62 -30.34 6.41
CA GLY A 10 15.33 -30.16 7.08
C GLY A 10 15.19 -28.81 7.81
N SER A 11 16.30 -28.27 8.33
CA SER A 11 16.34 -26.92 8.92
C SER A 11 16.09 -25.83 7.87
N ASP A 12 16.61 -25.98 6.66
CA ASP A 12 16.47 -24.99 5.60
C ASP A 12 15.01 -24.95 5.11
N LEU A 13 14.36 -26.11 5.02
CA LEU A 13 12.93 -26.20 4.71
C LEU A 13 12.04 -25.49 5.76
N ILE A 14 12.42 -25.54 7.05
CA ILE A 14 11.74 -24.76 8.09
C ILE A 14 11.90 -23.26 7.83
N VAL A 15 13.10 -22.81 7.46
CA VAL A 15 13.37 -21.41 7.13
C VAL A 15 12.58 -20.97 5.90
N VAL A 16 12.49 -21.81 4.86
CA VAL A 16 11.63 -21.56 3.69
C VAL A 16 10.17 -21.40 4.11
N GLY A 17 9.66 -22.27 5.00
CA GLY A 17 8.31 -22.13 5.56
C GLY A 17 8.08 -20.80 6.28
N ILE A 18 9.06 -20.35 7.07
CA ILE A 18 9.01 -19.06 7.77
C ILE A 18 9.05 -17.89 6.77
N LEU A 19 9.88 -17.96 5.73
CA LEU A 19 9.96 -16.94 4.67
C LEU A 19 8.62 -16.81 3.94
N VAL A 20 7.98 -17.92 3.57
CA VAL A 20 6.66 -17.91 2.92
C VAL A 20 5.59 -17.33 3.85
N ALA A 21 5.59 -17.74 5.13
CA ALA A 21 4.66 -17.18 6.11
C ALA A 21 4.86 -15.66 6.29
N ALA A 22 6.11 -15.21 6.35
CA ALA A 22 6.48 -13.80 6.44
C ALA A 22 6.04 -13.01 5.20
N ALA A 23 6.20 -13.59 4.01
CA ALA A 23 5.77 -12.97 2.75
C ALA A 23 4.24 -12.80 2.68
N VAL A 24 3.48 -13.79 3.14
CA VAL A 24 2.02 -13.86 2.93
C VAL A 24 1.20 -13.24 4.07
N ALA A 25 1.64 -13.36 5.32
CA ALA A 25 0.86 -12.94 6.48
C ALA A 25 0.39 -11.47 6.46
N PRO A 26 1.20 -10.49 6.01
CA PRO A 26 0.75 -9.10 5.91
C PRO A 26 -0.41 -8.89 4.94
N TYR A 27 -0.42 -9.60 3.81
CA TYR A 27 -1.53 -9.53 2.84
C TYR A 27 -2.80 -10.19 3.37
N VAL A 28 -2.68 -11.29 4.12
CA VAL A 28 -3.82 -11.93 4.79
C VAL A 28 -4.42 -11.00 5.85
N SER A 29 -3.56 -10.32 6.62
CA SER A 29 -3.99 -9.29 7.58
C SER A 29 -4.70 -8.14 6.87
N ALA A 30 -4.14 -7.66 5.75
CA ALA A 30 -4.73 -6.58 4.98
C ALA A 30 -6.11 -6.91 4.41
N ALA A 31 -6.27 -8.12 3.88
CA ALA A 31 -7.56 -8.61 3.40
C ALA A 31 -8.63 -8.69 4.50
N ARG A 32 -8.25 -8.80 5.78
CA ARG A 32 -9.16 -8.88 6.93
C ARG A 32 -9.43 -7.54 7.60
N GLY A 33 -8.50 -6.59 7.50
CA GLY A 33 -8.48 -5.35 8.28
C GLY A 33 -8.59 -4.05 7.48
N GLU A 34 -8.94 -4.11 6.19
CA GLU A 34 -9.01 -2.95 5.28
C GLU A 34 -7.72 -2.10 5.25
N THR A 35 -6.55 -2.71 5.49
CA THR A 35 -5.28 -1.98 5.38
C THR A 35 -4.81 -1.93 3.93
N SER A 36 -4.12 -0.84 3.59
CA SER A 36 -3.53 -0.60 2.27
C SER A 36 -2.62 -1.77 1.85
N LEU A 37 -2.77 -2.25 0.61
CA LEU A 37 -1.92 -3.27 0.02
C LEU A 37 -0.48 -2.77 -0.15
N ALA A 38 -0.26 -1.47 -0.38
CA ALA A 38 1.07 -0.89 -0.38
C ALA A 38 1.76 -1.03 0.99
N LEU A 39 1.06 -0.72 2.08
CA LEU A 39 1.58 -0.94 3.44
C LEU A 39 1.78 -2.42 3.76
N ALA A 40 0.86 -3.28 3.32
CA ALA A 40 1.01 -4.74 3.45
C ALA A 40 2.27 -5.23 2.73
N THR A 41 2.55 -4.68 1.54
CA THR A 41 3.76 -4.96 0.75
C THR A 41 5.01 -4.52 1.49
N VAL A 42 5.03 -3.30 2.05
CA VAL A 42 6.15 -2.81 2.88
C VAL A 42 6.42 -3.75 4.05
N LEU A 43 5.38 -4.13 4.81
CA LEU A 43 5.53 -5.04 5.94
C LEU A 43 5.99 -6.44 5.51
N SER A 44 5.49 -6.93 4.38
CA SER A 44 5.88 -8.21 3.79
C SER A 44 7.38 -8.25 3.44
N LEU A 45 7.87 -7.22 2.75
CA LEU A 45 9.30 -7.10 2.42
C LEU A 45 10.16 -6.95 3.66
N MET A 46 9.73 -6.14 4.64
CA MET A 46 10.46 -5.97 5.90
C MET A 46 10.53 -7.25 6.72
N LEU A 47 9.46 -8.03 6.78
CA LEU A 47 9.44 -9.26 7.56
C LEU A 47 10.32 -10.34 6.91
N VAL A 48 10.28 -10.49 5.58
CA VAL A 48 11.17 -11.41 4.87
C VAL A 48 12.63 -10.96 4.97
N ALA A 49 12.91 -9.66 4.87
CA ALA A 49 14.24 -9.12 5.14
C ALA A 49 14.69 -9.49 6.55
N PHE A 50 13.87 -9.21 7.57
CA PHE A 50 14.19 -9.55 8.96
C PHE A 50 14.52 -11.05 9.13
N VAL A 51 13.76 -11.95 8.51
CA VAL A 51 14.04 -13.39 8.54
C VAL A 51 15.38 -13.72 7.88
N GLN A 52 15.68 -13.14 6.71
CA GLN A 52 16.99 -13.27 6.05
C GLN A 52 18.11 -12.87 7.03
N PHE A 53 18.08 -11.63 7.53
CA PHE A 53 19.11 -11.09 8.43
C PHE A 53 19.25 -11.88 9.73
N ALA A 54 18.13 -12.27 10.36
CA ALA A 54 18.16 -13.08 11.57
C ALA A 54 18.82 -14.44 11.31
N HIS A 55 18.52 -15.10 10.20
CA HIS A 55 19.14 -16.37 9.82
C HIS A 55 20.67 -16.22 9.65
N SER A 56 21.13 -15.17 9.00
CA SER A 56 22.58 -14.90 8.85
C SER A 56 23.28 -14.69 10.19
N ILE A 57 22.66 -13.98 11.14
CA ILE A 57 23.24 -13.79 12.48
C ILE A 57 23.31 -15.12 13.22
N LEU A 58 22.25 -15.93 13.17
CA LEU A 58 22.18 -17.22 13.86
C LEU A 58 23.18 -18.25 13.33
N THR A 59 23.51 -18.17 12.03
CA THR A 59 24.51 -19.04 11.39
C THR A 59 25.95 -18.53 11.56
N GLY A 60 26.15 -17.39 12.22
CA GLY A 60 27.46 -16.87 12.60
C GLY A 60 28.25 -16.18 11.49
N ILE A 61 27.66 -16.02 10.29
CA ILE A 61 28.29 -15.33 9.17
C ILE A 61 27.40 -14.14 8.77
N PRO A 62 27.76 -12.90 9.19
CA PRO A 62 26.99 -11.71 8.87
C PRO A 62 26.83 -11.53 7.35
N MET A 63 25.62 -11.13 6.93
CA MET A 63 25.25 -10.85 5.53
C MET A 63 25.39 -12.04 4.56
N HIS A 64 25.37 -13.27 5.08
CA HIS A 64 25.50 -14.48 4.26
C HIS A 64 24.13 -15.14 3.99
N PHE A 65 23.45 -14.65 2.96
CA PHE A 65 22.20 -15.22 2.44
C PHE A 65 22.41 -16.03 1.16
N ALA A 66 23.64 -16.49 0.91
CA ALA A 66 24.07 -16.99 -0.39
C ALA A 66 23.14 -18.07 -0.94
N TRP A 67 22.77 -19.07 -0.13
CA TRP A 67 21.87 -20.14 -0.60
C TRP A 67 20.45 -19.65 -0.90
N MET A 68 19.91 -18.70 -0.12
CA MET A 68 18.57 -18.14 -0.36
C MET A 68 18.54 -17.32 -1.64
N ILE A 69 19.53 -16.44 -1.83
CA ILE A 69 19.67 -15.62 -3.03
C ILE A 69 19.92 -16.50 -4.26
N ASP A 70 20.77 -17.52 -4.11
CA ASP A 70 21.10 -18.45 -5.18
C ASP A 70 19.90 -19.31 -5.59
N LEU A 71 19.08 -19.76 -4.63
CA LEU A 71 17.91 -20.60 -4.88
C LEU A 71 16.69 -19.81 -5.36
N PHE A 72 16.44 -18.59 -4.86
CA PHE A 72 15.20 -17.84 -5.12
C PHE A 72 15.36 -16.62 -6.03
N GLY A 73 16.59 -16.19 -6.33
CA GLY A 73 16.86 -15.07 -7.24
C GLY A 73 16.71 -15.43 -8.71
N ILE A 74 16.49 -14.42 -9.56
CA ILE A 74 16.41 -14.57 -11.02
C ILE A 74 17.80 -14.83 -11.57
N LYS A 75 17.99 -15.97 -12.22
CA LYS A 75 19.22 -16.32 -12.95
C LYS A 75 18.88 -16.53 -14.42
N PRO A 76 19.13 -15.53 -15.29
CA PRO A 76 18.73 -15.58 -16.70
C PRO A 76 19.10 -16.88 -17.43
N ASP A 77 20.28 -17.43 -17.17
CA ASP A 77 20.78 -18.67 -17.76
C ASP A 77 19.93 -19.91 -17.42
N LEU A 78 19.20 -19.89 -16.29
CA LEU A 78 18.31 -20.96 -15.85
C LEU A 78 16.84 -20.74 -16.28
N MET A 79 16.46 -19.54 -16.72
CA MET A 79 15.04 -19.21 -16.97
C MET A 79 14.43 -19.91 -18.19
N GLY A 80 15.24 -20.63 -18.98
CA GLY A 80 14.75 -21.53 -20.03
C GLY A 80 14.10 -22.82 -19.50
N ASP A 81 14.40 -23.22 -18.26
CA ASP A 81 13.78 -24.36 -17.60
C ASP A 81 12.50 -23.93 -16.85
N LEU A 82 11.39 -24.58 -17.16
CA LEU A 82 10.10 -24.34 -16.49
C LEU A 82 10.14 -24.70 -15.00
N SER A 83 11.03 -25.61 -14.59
CA SER A 83 11.22 -25.97 -13.18
C SER A 83 11.71 -24.78 -12.34
N GLU A 84 12.37 -23.80 -12.97
CA GLU A 84 12.96 -22.61 -12.34
C GLU A 84 12.03 -21.39 -12.38
N SER A 85 10.82 -21.54 -12.94
CA SER A 85 9.86 -20.44 -13.11
C SER A 85 9.44 -19.75 -11.81
N TYR A 86 9.55 -20.43 -10.66
CA TYR A 86 9.24 -19.84 -9.35
C TYR A 86 10.09 -18.60 -9.03
N ARG A 87 11.29 -18.49 -9.62
CA ARG A 87 12.19 -17.35 -9.51
C ARG A 87 11.56 -16.05 -10.01
N MET A 88 10.66 -16.14 -11.00
CA MET A 88 9.87 -15.01 -11.53
C MET A 88 9.00 -14.34 -10.48
N VAL A 89 8.77 -14.99 -9.34
CA VAL A 89 7.98 -14.48 -8.22
C VAL A 89 8.83 -14.33 -6.98
N SER A 90 9.60 -15.37 -6.60
CA SER A 90 10.32 -15.40 -5.31
C SER A 90 11.37 -14.30 -5.16
N ALA A 91 11.98 -13.84 -6.26
CA ALA A 91 13.03 -12.82 -6.22
C ALA A 91 12.56 -11.46 -5.67
N ALA A 92 11.24 -11.18 -5.66
CA ALA A 92 10.70 -9.89 -5.18
C ALA A 92 11.00 -9.62 -3.71
N TRP A 93 11.12 -10.67 -2.89
CA TRP A 93 11.28 -10.55 -1.43
C TRP A 93 12.73 -10.54 -0.97
N LEU A 94 13.66 -10.98 -1.80
CA LEU A 94 15.07 -11.09 -1.45
C LEU A 94 15.78 -9.75 -1.59
N HIS A 95 16.67 -9.44 -0.64
CA HIS A 95 17.44 -8.20 -0.65
C HIS A 95 18.86 -8.46 -0.16
N ALA A 96 19.84 -7.84 -0.82
CA ALA A 96 21.25 -8.03 -0.51
C ALA A 96 21.65 -7.41 0.85
N ASP A 97 21.00 -6.30 1.23
CA ASP A 97 21.34 -5.54 2.41
C ASP A 97 20.19 -4.62 2.88
N TRP A 98 20.39 -4.00 4.05
CA TRP A 98 19.41 -3.11 4.65
C TRP A 98 19.13 -1.86 3.82
N VAL A 99 20.16 -1.26 3.20
CA VAL A 99 19.99 -0.05 2.38
C VAL A 99 19.16 -0.38 1.15
N HIS A 100 19.40 -1.53 0.53
CA HIS A 100 18.63 -2.01 -0.61
C HIS A 100 17.14 -2.19 -0.26
N VAL A 101 16.80 -2.93 0.80
CA VAL A 101 15.39 -3.12 1.18
C VAL A 101 14.74 -1.81 1.64
N LEU A 102 15.46 -0.98 2.42
CA LEU A 102 14.95 0.31 2.89
C LEU A 102 14.67 1.26 1.72
N GLY A 103 15.53 1.29 0.70
CA GLY A 103 15.31 2.07 -0.52
C GLY A 103 14.04 1.66 -1.26
N ASN A 104 13.80 0.35 -1.40
CA ASN A 104 12.60 -0.17 -2.07
C ASN A 104 11.34 0.14 -1.28
N VAL A 105 11.31 -0.15 0.03
CA VAL A 105 10.12 0.11 0.84
C VAL A 105 9.84 1.60 1.01
N LEU A 106 10.86 2.47 0.96
CA LEU A 106 10.67 3.92 0.96
C LEU A 106 9.90 4.38 -0.28
N VAL A 107 10.26 3.90 -1.47
CA VAL A 107 9.52 4.21 -2.70
C VAL A 107 8.11 3.62 -2.64
N ILE A 108 7.96 2.35 -2.24
CA ILE A 108 6.66 1.70 -2.15
C ILE A 108 5.75 2.39 -1.12
N ALA A 109 6.29 2.84 0.02
CA ALA A 109 5.53 3.55 1.03
C ALA A 109 5.12 4.95 0.55
N LEU A 110 6.08 5.76 0.09
CA LEU A 110 5.84 7.17 -0.23
C LEU A 110 5.08 7.34 -1.55
N VAL A 111 5.40 6.54 -2.57
CA VAL A 111 4.78 6.62 -3.90
C VAL A 111 3.61 5.64 -4.01
N GLY A 112 3.78 4.43 -3.48
CA GLY A 112 2.78 3.38 -3.61
C GLY A 112 1.49 3.66 -2.82
N VAL A 113 1.56 4.19 -1.60
CA VAL A 113 0.34 4.47 -0.80
C VAL A 113 -0.56 5.52 -1.48
N PRO A 114 -0.06 6.71 -1.91
CA PRO A 114 -0.90 7.67 -2.64
C PRO A 114 -1.40 7.11 -3.97
N LEU A 115 -0.58 6.34 -4.67
CA LEU A 115 -1.01 5.69 -5.92
C LEU A 115 -2.13 4.66 -5.68
N GLU A 116 -2.10 3.94 -4.56
CA GLU A 116 -3.18 3.01 -4.18
C GLU A 116 -4.48 3.74 -3.90
N GLN A 117 -4.43 4.93 -3.30
CA GLN A 117 -5.62 5.77 -3.10
C GLN A 117 -6.24 6.20 -4.44
N ARG A 118 -5.39 6.51 -5.43
CA ARG A 118 -5.83 6.86 -6.79
C ARG A 118 -6.42 5.66 -7.54
N LEU A 119 -5.76 4.49 -7.49
CA LEU A 119 -6.09 3.29 -8.26
C LEU A 119 -7.10 2.34 -7.59
N GLY A 120 -7.14 2.33 -6.26
CA GLY A 120 -7.69 1.24 -5.46
C GLY A 120 -6.78 0.00 -5.44
N GLY A 121 -6.90 -0.81 -4.38
CA GLY A 121 -5.96 -1.90 -4.09
C GLY A 121 -5.74 -2.91 -5.23
N ARG A 122 -6.81 -3.41 -5.88
CA ARG A 122 -6.67 -4.45 -6.93
C ARG A 122 -5.85 -3.96 -8.14
N ARG A 123 -6.09 -2.72 -8.57
CA ARG A 123 -5.38 -2.10 -9.70
C ARG A 123 -3.95 -1.76 -9.33
N TRP A 124 -3.74 -1.27 -8.10
CA TRP A 124 -2.42 -1.04 -7.56
C TRP A 124 -1.57 -2.32 -7.56
N LEU A 125 -2.15 -3.43 -7.10
CA LEU A 125 -1.46 -4.73 -7.07
C LEU A 125 -1.10 -5.21 -8.49
N ALA A 126 -1.99 -5.02 -9.47
CA ALA A 126 -1.70 -5.34 -10.86
C ALA A 126 -0.51 -4.54 -11.41
N VAL A 127 -0.48 -3.22 -11.15
CA VAL A 127 0.64 -2.35 -11.54
C VAL A 127 1.94 -2.78 -10.87
N TYR A 128 1.90 -3.07 -9.56
CA TYR A 128 3.07 -3.53 -8.81
C TYR A 128 3.66 -4.80 -9.44
N PHE A 129 2.83 -5.81 -9.72
CA PHE A 129 3.26 -7.05 -10.35
C PHE A 129 3.74 -6.86 -11.79
N LEU A 130 3.09 -5.99 -12.58
CA LEU A 130 3.55 -5.67 -13.93
C LEU A 130 4.92 -4.99 -13.91
N GLY A 131 5.17 -4.08 -12.97
CA GLY A 131 6.50 -3.52 -12.76
C GLY A 131 7.54 -4.59 -12.44
N PHE A 132 7.21 -5.50 -11.52
CA PHE A 132 8.12 -6.57 -11.14
C PHE A 132 8.43 -7.52 -12.32
N ILE A 133 7.41 -8.04 -12.98
CA ILE A 133 7.57 -8.96 -14.11
C ILE A 133 8.24 -8.27 -15.30
N GLY A 134 7.88 -7.02 -15.59
CA GLY A 134 8.52 -6.23 -16.65
C GLY A 134 10.00 -6.04 -16.41
N GLY A 135 10.40 -5.84 -15.15
CA GLY A 135 11.81 -5.77 -14.77
C GLY A 135 12.52 -7.10 -14.96
N ASN A 136 11.95 -8.20 -14.47
CA ASN A 136 12.54 -9.53 -14.64
C ASN A 136 12.71 -9.90 -16.12
N VAL A 137 11.68 -9.67 -16.94
CA VAL A 137 11.73 -9.94 -18.38
C VAL A 137 12.81 -9.10 -19.06
N ALA A 138 12.87 -7.78 -18.77
CA ALA A 138 13.90 -6.93 -19.34
C ALA A 138 15.31 -7.38 -18.94
N TRP A 139 15.51 -7.78 -17.69
CA TRP A 139 16.79 -8.29 -17.20
C TRP A 139 17.20 -9.59 -17.90
N ILE A 140 16.28 -10.56 -18.02
CA ILE A 140 16.52 -11.84 -18.69
C ILE A 140 16.89 -11.63 -20.15
N LEU A 141 16.15 -10.78 -20.86
CA LEU A 141 16.40 -10.51 -22.28
C LEU A 141 17.70 -9.76 -22.53
N SER A 142 18.12 -8.88 -21.60
CA SER A 142 19.37 -8.12 -21.75
C SER A 142 20.61 -8.90 -21.29
N HIS A 143 20.46 -9.91 -20.42
CA HIS A 143 21.57 -10.68 -19.85
C HIS A 143 21.33 -12.21 -19.90
N PRO A 144 21.01 -12.81 -21.06
CA PRO A 144 20.56 -14.21 -21.15
C PRO A 144 21.55 -15.24 -20.60
N GLU A 145 22.86 -14.95 -20.66
CA GLU A 145 23.93 -15.85 -20.20
C GLU A 145 24.38 -15.58 -18.76
N SER A 146 23.70 -14.68 -18.03
CA SER A 146 24.10 -14.31 -16.68
C SER A 146 23.69 -15.38 -15.67
N SER A 147 24.66 -15.93 -14.95
CA SER A 147 24.44 -16.78 -13.77
C SER A 147 24.32 -15.97 -12.47
N ALA A 148 24.52 -14.66 -12.51
CA ALA A 148 24.42 -13.79 -11.35
C ALA A 148 22.94 -13.56 -10.99
N PRO A 149 22.53 -13.88 -9.75
CA PRO A 149 21.13 -13.75 -9.34
C PRO A 149 20.72 -12.29 -9.19
N ALA A 150 19.64 -11.88 -9.86
CA ALA A 150 18.97 -10.61 -9.65
C ALA A 150 17.83 -10.77 -8.61
N ILE A 151 17.76 -9.83 -7.68
CA ILE A 151 16.85 -9.85 -6.53
C ILE A 151 16.31 -8.45 -6.23
N GLY A 152 15.17 -8.39 -5.54
CA GLY A 152 14.62 -7.16 -4.98
C GLY A 152 13.31 -6.74 -5.62
N ALA A 153 12.59 -5.87 -4.91
CA ALA A 153 11.31 -5.31 -5.34
C ALA A 153 11.47 -4.06 -6.23
N SER A 154 12.69 -3.69 -6.62
CA SER A 154 12.98 -2.40 -7.25
C SER A 154 12.34 -2.24 -8.63
N GLY A 155 12.25 -3.30 -9.44
CA GLY A 155 11.49 -3.28 -10.70
C GLY A 155 10.01 -2.93 -10.48
N ALA A 156 9.41 -3.45 -9.39
CA ALA A 156 8.05 -3.11 -8.98
C ALA A 156 7.95 -1.63 -8.55
N ALA A 157 8.92 -1.15 -7.76
CA ALA A 157 8.98 0.24 -7.31
C ALA A 157 9.10 1.23 -8.49
N PHE A 158 9.94 0.93 -9.48
CA PHE A 158 10.02 1.69 -10.74
C PHE A 158 8.73 1.57 -11.56
N GLY A 159 8.06 0.42 -11.54
CA GLY A 159 6.74 0.25 -12.14
C GLY A 159 5.67 1.14 -11.51
N LEU A 160 5.66 1.29 -10.17
CA LEU A 160 4.77 2.23 -9.48
C LEU A 160 5.04 3.68 -9.92
N LEU A 161 6.32 4.08 -10.01
CA LEU A 161 6.72 5.38 -10.53
C LEU A 161 6.24 5.59 -11.98
N GLY A 162 6.40 4.58 -12.85
CA GLY A 162 5.93 4.61 -14.23
C GLY A 162 4.42 4.78 -14.34
N ALA A 163 3.66 4.01 -13.55
CA ALA A 163 2.21 4.13 -13.55
C ALA A 163 1.72 5.46 -13.01
N TYR A 164 2.35 5.98 -11.96
CA TYR A 164 1.99 7.29 -11.41
C TYR A 164 2.26 8.40 -12.43
N MET A 165 3.43 8.36 -13.09
CA MET A 165 3.77 9.31 -14.16
C MET A 165 2.80 9.26 -15.34
N ALA A 166 2.35 8.06 -15.73
CA ALA A 166 1.43 7.89 -16.85
C ALA A 166 0.03 8.48 -16.58
N CYS A 167 -0.44 8.33 -15.34
CA CYS A 167 -1.81 8.65 -14.95
C CYS A 167 -1.96 10.03 -14.31
N TRP A 168 -1.08 10.40 -13.38
CA TRP A 168 -1.17 11.63 -12.60
C TRP A 168 0.22 12.29 -12.42
N PRO A 169 0.84 12.80 -13.51
CA PRO A 169 2.19 13.35 -13.46
C PRO A 169 2.32 14.61 -12.60
N GLU A 170 1.24 15.40 -12.45
CA GLU A 170 1.23 16.66 -11.69
C GLU A 170 0.93 16.48 -10.19
N ASP A 171 0.58 15.26 -9.76
CA ASP A 171 0.34 14.97 -8.35
C ASP A 171 1.58 15.22 -7.52
N LYS A 172 1.40 15.71 -6.28
CA LYS A 172 2.51 16.00 -5.39
C LYS A 172 2.59 14.96 -4.28
N VAL A 173 3.73 14.29 -4.21
CA VAL A 173 4.02 13.25 -3.23
C VAL A 173 5.19 13.67 -2.36
N GLU A 174 5.08 13.47 -1.05
CA GLU A 174 6.20 13.66 -0.12
C GLU A 174 7.33 12.69 -0.47
N PHE A 175 8.47 13.23 -0.91
CA PHE A 175 9.61 12.43 -1.33
C PHE A 175 10.93 13.10 -0.93
N PRO A 176 11.93 12.36 -0.43
CA PRO A 176 13.26 12.90 -0.15
C PRO A 176 14.03 13.11 -1.46
N LEU A 177 14.02 14.33 -1.98
CA LEU A 177 14.83 14.75 -3.13
C LEU A 177 15.78 15.86 -2.72
N LEU A 178 17.04 15.81 -3.17
CA LEU A 178 18.04 16.87 -2.98
C LEU A 178 18.16 17.30 -1.50
N PHE A 179 18.18 16.32 -0.58
CA PHE A 179 18.23 16.52 0.88
C PHE A 179 17.00 17.21 1.50
N LEU A 180 15.92 17.43 0.74
CA LEU A 180 14.67 18.04 1.21
C LEU A 180 13.53 17.02 1.14
N ILE A 181 12.88 16.81 2.28
CA ILE A 181 11.62 16.05 2.36
C ILE A 181 10.48 17.04 2.20
N ARG A 182 9.83 17.03 1.03
CA ARG A 182 8.62 17.82 0.76
C ARG A 182 7.79 17.19 -0.34
N ALA A 183 6.59 17.72 -0.55
CA ALA A 183 5.73 17.32 -1.65
C ALA A 183 6.30 17.83 -2.99
N TRP A 184 6.64 16.89 -3.88
CA TRP A 184 7.18 17.16 -5.21
C TRP A 184 6.25 16.60 -6.29
N PRO A 185 6.13 17.26 -7.45
CA PRO A 185 5.35 16.71 -8.54
C PRO A 185 5.95 15.38 -9.00
N VAL A 186 5.10 14.39 -9.27
CA VAL A 186 5.49 13.04 -9.67
C VAL A 186 6.40 13.06 -10.88
N TRP A 187 6.12 13.90 -11.88
CA TRP A 187 6.97 14.00 -13.06
C TRP A 187 8.41 14.37 -12.74
N LEU A 188 8.64 15.22 -11.73
CA LEU A 188 9.98 15.64 -11.33
C LEU A 188 10.69 14.55 -10.54
N ILE A 189 9.97 13.85 -9.66
CA ILE A 189 10.50 12.67 -8.95
C ILE A 189 10.97 11.63 -9.97
N VAL A 190 10.13 11.34 -10.96
CA VAL A 190 10.42 10.35 -12.01
C VAL A 190 11.56 10.82 -12.91
N PHE A 191 11.55 12.08 -13.36
CA PHE A 191 12.61 12.63 -14.20
C PHE A 191 13.98 12.49 -13.52
N ILE A 192 14.07 12.82 -12.22
CA ILE A 192 15.32 12.69 -11.47
C ILE A 192 15.69 11.22 -11.27
N ARG A 193 14.76 10.37 -10.80
CA ARG A 193 15.05 8.96 -10.49
C ARG A 193 15.41 8.15 -11.73
N LEU A 194 14.60 8.23 -12.78
CA LEU A 194 14.87 7.54 -14.03
C LEU A 194 16.05 8.16 -14.78
N GLY A 195 16.25 9.48 -14.68
CA GLY A 195 17.42 10.15 -15.24
C GLY A 195 18.72 9.69 -14.60
N LEU A 196 18.77 9.54 -13.28
CA LEU A 196 19.92 8.97 -12.55
C LEU A 196 20.18 7.52 -12.97
N GLU A 197 19.12 6.73 -13.17
CA GLU A 197 19.22 5.35 -13.63
C GLU A 197 19.89 5.27 -15.01
N VAL A 198 19.40 6.05 -15.98
CA VAL A 198 19.94 6.11 -17.34
C VAL A 198 21.37 6.66 -17.33
N TRP A 199 21.66 7.66 -16.49
CA TRP A 199 23.00 8.20 -16.33
C TRP A 199 23.99 7.15 -15.83
N GLN A 200 23.63 6.38 -14.80
CA GLN A 200 24.46 5.30 -14.27
C GLN A 200 24.71 4.21 -15.32
N MET A 201 23.69 3.82 -16.09
CA MET A 201 23.85 2.89 -17.20
C MET A 201 24.84 3.41 -18.26
N TYR A 202 24.77 4.71 -18.57
CA TYR A 202 25.71 5.34 -19.51
C TYR A 202 27.15 5.32 -18.97
N GLU A 203 27.37 5.64 -17.70
CA GLU A 203 28.72 5.59 -17.10
C GLU A 203 29.33 4.18 -17.10
N LEU A 204 28.50 3.17 -16.85
CA LEU A 204 28.91 1.76 -16.92
C LEU A 204 29.30 1.37 -18.34
N GLN A 205 28.50 1.75 -19.34
CA GLN A 205 28.79 1.46 -20.73
C GLN A 205 30.01 2.23 -21.26
N ALA A 206 30.21 3.47 -20.80
CA ALA A 206 31.36 4.29 -21.14
C ALA A 206 32.66 3.82 -20.46
N GLY A 207 32.59 2.86 -19.54
CA GLY A 207 33.74 2.40 -18.75
C GLY A 207 34.28 3.47 -17.79
N THR A 208 33.50 4.53 -17.53
CA THR A 208 33.86 5.60 -16.59
C THR A 208 33.43 5.29 -15.17
N ALA A 209 32.54 4.30 -15.00
CA ALA A 209 32.20 3.69 -13.71
C ALA A 209 32.84 2.29 -13.60
N GLY A 210 33.06 1.82 -12.35
CA GLY A 210 33.43 0.43 -12.08
C GLY A 210 32.26 -0.53 -12.28
N GLU A 211 32.43 -1.81 -11.90
CA GLU A 211 31.33 -2.78 -11.96
C GLU A 211 30.14 -2.37 -11.06
N SER A 212 28.92 -2.57 -11.55
CA SER A 212 27.68 -2.30 -10.80
C SER A 212 27.05 -3.60 -10.33
N ASN A 213 26.59 -3.62 -9.07
CA ASN A 213 25.78 -4.70 -8.50
C ASN A 213 24.27 -4.41 -8.63
N ILE A 214 23.87 -3.49 -9.51
CA ILE A 214 22.47 -3.07 -9.69
C ILE A 214 21.96 -3.58 -11.04
N ALA A 215 20.79 -4.21 -11.01
CA ALA A 215 20.11 -4.71 -12.21
C ALA A 215 19.39 -3.57 -12.94
N HIS A 216 20.12 -2.62 -13.51
CA HIS A 216 19.55 -1.38 -14.08
C HIS A 216 18.47 -1.62 -15.15
N MET A 217 18.65 -2.64 -16.01
CA MET A 217 17.64 -3.01 -17.01
C MET A 217 16.31 -3.48 -16.39
N ALA A 218 16.33 -4.01 -15.16
CA ALA A 218 15.11 -4.37 -14.45
C ALA A 218 14.31 -3.12 -14.04
N HIS A 219 14.99 -2.03 -13.65
CA HIS A 219 14.32 -0.77 -13.33
C HIS A 219 13.65 -0.16 -14.57
N VAL A 220 14.38 -0.11 -15.68
CA VAL A 220 13.88 0.42 -16.96
C VAL A 220 12.70 -0.42 -17.47
N GLY A 221 12.84 -1.75 -17.48
CA GLY A 221 11.78 -2.66 -17.91
C GLY A 221 10.52 -2.56 -17.06
N GLY A 222 10.68 -2.52 -15.73
CA GLY A 222 9.56 -2.37 -14.81
C GLY A 222 8.85 -1.04 -14.97
N PHE A 223 9.60 0.06 -15.12
CA PHE A 223 9.05 1.38 -15.39
C PHE A 223 8.20 1.40 -16.65
N PHE A 224 8.76 1.00 -17.80
CA PHE A 224 8.07 1.17 -19.08
C PHE A 224 6.90 0.21 -19.27
N LEU A 225 6.98 -1.04 -18.79
CA LEU A 225 5.85 -1.95 -18.89
C LEU A 225 4.65 -1.43 -18.10
N ALA A 226 4.88 -0.99 -16.85
CA ALA A 226 3.82 -0.40 -16.04
C ALA A 226 3.33 0.93 -16.63
N TYR A 227 4.21 1.81 -17.08
CA TYR A 227 3.86 3.10 -17.71
C TYR A 227 2.89 2.93 -18.89
N ILE A 228 3.20 1.99 -19.80
CA ILE A 228 2.39 1.73 -21.00
C ILE A 228 1.01 1.17 -20.62
N LEU A 229 0.95 0.29 -19.61
CA LEU A 229 -0.28 -0.41 -19.22
C LEU A 229 -1.09 0.32 -18.12
N ALA A 230 -0.55 1.37 -17.50
CA ALA A 230 -1.17 2.02 -16.35
C ALA A 230 -2.49 2.69 -16.67
N ARG A 231 -2.58 3.45 -17.78
CA ARG A 231 -3.81 4.15 -18.18
C ARG A 231 -5.00 3.21 -18.39
N PRO A 232 -4.88 2.11 -19.16
CA PRO A 232 -6.00 1.20 -19.30
C PRO A 232 -6.37 0.50 -17.99
N ILE A 233 -5.38 0.20 -17.12
CA ILE A 233 -5.65 -0.35 -15.79
C ILE A 233 -6.40 0.65 -14.90
N ALA A 234 -6.05 1.93 -14.98
CA ALA A 234 -6.64 3.01 -14.21
C ALA A 234 -8.08 3.37 -14.63
N MET A 235 -8.60 2.79 -15.72
CA MET A 235 -9.99 3.01 -16.11
C MET A 235 -10.96 2.50 -15.01
N GLY A 236 -11.87 3.39 -14.59
CA GLY A 236 -12.80 3.13 -13.49
C GLY A 236 -12.14 3.03 -12.11
N ALA A 237 -10.92 3.56 -11.96
CA ALA A 237 -10.30 3.76 -10.66
C ALA A 237 -11.08 4.78 -9.80
N PRO A 238 -10.91 4.78 -8.47
CA PRO A 238 -11.57 5.74 -7.57
C PRO A 238 -11.33 7.20 -7.95
N SER A 239 -10.13 7.53 -8.42
CA SER A 239 -9.79 8.87 -8.91
C SER A 239 -9.87 8.95 -10.43
N SER A 240 -10.45 10.05 -10.94
CA SER A 240 -10.39 10.36 -12.37
C SER A 240 -8.95 10.72 -12.79
N LEU A 241 -8.63 10.52 -14.07
CA LEU A 241 -7.32 10.88 -14.63
C LEU A 241 -7.13 12.40 -14.73
N ASP A 242 -8.21 13.18 -14.69
CA ASP A 242 -8.19 14.64 -14.89
C ASP A 242 -8.26 15.43 -13.57
N SER A 243 -8.47 14.78 -12.43
CA SER A 243 -8.64 15.47 -11.13
C SER A 243 -7.29 15.66 -10.41
N PRO A 244 -6.82 16.91 -10.20
CA PRO A 244 -5.60 17.17 -9.44
C PRO A 244 -5.76 16.74 -7.97
N GLN A 245 -4.67 16.29 -7.34
CA GLN A 245 -4.68 15.94 -5.92
C GLN A 245 -4.63 17.24 -5.09
N GLU A 246 -5.59 17.44 -4.19
CA GLU A 246 -5.36 18.33 -3.06
C GLU A 246 -4.26 17.70 -2.18
N SER A 247 -3.23 18.49 -1.88
CA SER A 247 -1.95 18.02 -1.36
C SER A 247 -2.07 17.05 -0.18
N ALA A 248 -1.56 15.83 -0.35
CA ALA A 248 -1.31 14.90 0.74
C ALA A 248 -0.06 15.34 1.52
N THR A 249 -0.21 16.35 2.37
CA THR A 249 0.72 16.61 3.47
C THR A 249 0.48 15.59 4.59
N GLY A 250 1.42 15.42 5.52
CA GLY A 250 1.18 14.65 6.75
C GLY A 250 -0.11 14.99 7.52
N SER A 251 -0.72 16.17 7.33
CA SER A 251 -2.05 16.49 7.85
C SER A 251 -3.17 15.77 7.09
N GLY A 252 -3.02 15.56 5.78
CA GLY A 252 -3.96 14.84 4.92
C GLY A 252 -4.15 13.37 5.29
N ARG A 253 -3.16 12.71 5.93
CA ARG A 253 -3.34 11.33 6.43
C ARG A 253 -4.20 11.29 7.70
N ALA A 254 -3.99 12.23 8.62
CA ALA A 254 -4.83 12.37 9.81
C ALA A 254 -6.24 12.85 9.42
N GLU A 255 -6.32 13.73 8.43
CA GLU A 255 -7.56 14.28 7.90
C GLU A 255 -8.35 13.25 7.10
N ALA A 256 -7.72 12.48 6.20
CA ALA A 256 -8.39 11.40 5.48
C ALA A 256 -8.86 10.28 6.42
N VAL A 257 -8.08 9.94 7.46
CA VAL A 257 -8.53 9.00 8.50
C VAL A 257 -9.70 9.58 9.30
N ARG A 258 -9.68 10.88 9.61
CA ARG A 258 -10.77 11.58 10.30
C ARG A 258 -12.03 11.66 9.43
N GLU A 259 -11.90 11.98 8.15
CA GLU A 259 -13.02 12.03 7.20
C GLU A 259 -13.61 10.64 6.94
N GLN A 260 -12.77 9.61 6.77
CA GLN A 260 -13.27 8.23 6.66
C GLN A 260 -13.96 7.76 7.95
N ALA A 261 -13.47 8.19 9.12
CA ALA A 261 -14.14 7.94 10.40
C ALA A 261 -15.49 8.70 10.50
N LYS A 262 -15.57 9.93 10.00
CA LYS A 262 -16.81 10.71 9.91
C LYS A 262 -17.83 10.09 8.97
N GLU A 263 -17.43 9.66 7.78
CA GLU A 263 -18.31 8.99 6.82
C GLU A 263 -18.95 7.73 7.42
N ARG A 264 -18.18 6.93 8.19
CA ARG A 264 -18.70 5.74 8.89
C ARG A 264 -19.73 6.08 9.96
N MET A 265 -19.66 7.27 10.57
CA MET A 265 -20.60 7.71 11.60
C MET A 265 -21.94 8.19 11.04
N GLY A 266 -22.08 8.36 9.73
CA GLY A 266 -23.33 8.81 9.10
C GLY A 266 -23.58 10.32 9.24
N SER A 267 -24.46 10.86 8.38
CA SER A 267 -24.82 12.28 8.39
C SER A 267 -25.84 12.60 9.47
N LEU A 268 -25.69 13.76 10.12
CA LEU A 268 -26.67 14.30 11.06
C LEU A 268 -27.70 15.25 10.41
N ASP A 269 -27.62 15.44 9.11
CA ASP A 269 -28.48 16.40 8.41
C ASP A 269 -29.92 15.87 8.28
N ASP A 270 -30.06 14.55 8.09
CA ASP A 270 -31.34 13.86 7.90
C ASP A 270 -32.09 13.64 9.23
N ASP A 271 -32.49 14.73 9.88
CA ASP A 271 -33.19 14.73 11.17
C ASP A 271 -34.55 13.99 11.11
N PRO A 272 -34.71 12.85 11.81
CA PRO A 272 -35.93 12.04 11.75
C PRO A 272 -37.14 12.72 12.43
N TRP A 273 -36.91 13.63 13.37
CA TRP A 273 -37.98 14.39 14.04
C TRP A 273 -38.50 15.51 13.14
N ALA A 274 -37.61 16.20 12.44
CA ALA A 274 -37.99 17.19 11.43
C ALA A 274 -38.74 16.53 10.26
N ALA A 275 -38.26 15.38 9.77
CA ALA A 275 -38.90 14.64 8.69
C ALA A 275 -40.32 14.15 9.04
N ALA A 276 -40.59 13.91 10.33
CA ALA A 276 -41.90 13.51 10.84
C ALA A 276 -42.79 14.69 11.25
N ASP A 277 -42.42 15.93 10.90
CA ASP A 277 -43.13 17.18 11.25
C ASP A 277 -43.30 17.38 12.77
N LYS A 278 -42.36 16.85 13.56
CA LYS A 278 -42.29 16.95 15.02
C LYS A 278 -40.89 17.41 15.47
N PRO A 279 -40.42 18.60 15.06
CA PRO A 279 -39.06 19.05 15.36
C PRO A 279 -38.81 19.10 16.87
N LEU A 280 -37.60 18.71 17.28
CA LEU A 280 -37.19 18.76 18.68
C LEU A 280 -37.28 20.20 19.23
N GLN A 281 -37.67 20.32 20.49
CA GLN A 281 -37.77 21.61 21.20
C GLN A 281 -37.02 21.58 22.53
N GLY A 282 -36.75 22.76 23.09
CA GLY A 282 -36.18 22.91 24.42
C GLY A 282 -34.80 22.25 24.60
N GLY A 283 -34.68 21.39 25.61
CA GLY A 283 -33.42 20.70 25.95
C GLY A 283 -32.94 19.78 24.83
N ALA A 284 -33.83 18.98 24.24
CA ALA A 284 -33.51 18.08 23.15
C ALA A 284 -32.97 18.80 21.90
N ALA A 285 -33.57 19.95 21.55
CA ALA A 285 -33.08 20.78 20.44
C ALA A 285 -31.67 21.32 20.69
N ARG A 286 -31.35 21.67 21.94
CA ARG A 286 -30.03 22.14 22.33
C ARG A 286 -28.99 21.02 22.26
N ILE A 287 -29.35 19.82 22.70
CA ILE A 287 -28.50 18.62 22.62
C ILE A 287 -28.20 18.28 21.16
N LEU A 288 -29.23 18.26 20.29
CA LEU A 288 -29.04 18.02 18.86
C LEU A 288 -28.12 19.07 18.20
N LYS A 289 -28.25 20.34 18.60
CA LYS A 289 -27.35 21.39 18.12
C LYS A 289 -25.90 21.14 18.55
N ARG A 290 -25.65 20.80 19.81
CA ARG A 290 -24.31 20.50 20.34
C ARG A 290 -23.71 19.25 19.69
N LEU A 291 -24.52 18.23 19.46
CA LEU A 291 -24.15 17.02 18.70
C LEU A 291 -23.67 17.35 17.27
N ARG A 292 -24.27 18.36 16.61
CA ARG A 292 -23.82 18.83 15.28
C ARG A 292 -22.55 19.67 15.34
N GLU A 293 -22.38 20.47 16.39
CA GLU A 293 -21.21 21.34 16.57
C GLU A 293 -19.97 20.58 17.05
N GLU A 294 -20.14 19.54 17.88
CA GLU A 294 -19.05 18.89 18.62
C GLU A 294 -18.91 17.38 18.32
N GLY A 295 -19.86 16.76 17.62
CA GLY A 295 -19.91 15.31 17.37
C GLY A 295 -18.97 14.81 16.26
N ASP A 296 -17.88 15.50 15.98
CA ASP A 296 -16.93 15.16 14.91
C ASP A 296 -16.02 13.95 15.23
N GLU A 297 -16.00 13.53 16.49
CA GLU A 297 -15.23 12.40 16.99
C GLU A 297 -16.15 11.32 17.57
N LEU A 298 -15.77 10.04 17.43
CA LEU A 298 -16.61 8.89 17.79
C LEU A 298 -17.07 8.89 19.25
N GLU A 299 -16.16 9.19 20.18
CA GLU A 299 -16.46 9.18 21.62
C GLU A 299 -17.42 10.33 21.97
N THR A 300 -17.17 11.53 21.43
CA THR A 300 -18.02 12.71 21.62
C THR A 300 -19.40 12.53 21.00
N ARG A 301 -19.47 12.00 19.76
CA ARG A 301 -20.74 11.69 19.09
C ARG A 301 -21.54 10.66 19.88
N ARG A 302 -20.90 9.63 20.39
CA ARG A 302 -21.55 8.62 21.21
C ARG A 302 -22.19 9.24 22.46
N ALA A 303 -21.45 10.04 23.22
CA ALA A 303 -21.96 10.67 24.43
C ALA A 303 -23.19 11.56 24.14
N TRP A 304 -23.11 12.36 23.08
CA TRP A 304 -24.22 13.22 22.67
C TRP A 304 -25.45 12.44 22.16
N LEU A 305 -25.26 11.33 21.45
CA LEU A 305 -26.37 10.46 21.04
C LEU A 305 -27.02 9.75 22.23
N GLU A 306 -26.23 9.29 23.21
CA GLU A 306 -26.74 8.72 24.46
C GLU A 306 -27.59 9.77 25.20
N GLU A 307 -27.08 10.99 25.38
CA GLU A 307 -27.85 12.08 26.01
C GLU A 307 -29.11 12.46 25.23
N LEU A 308 -29.03 12.50 23.89
CA LEU A 308 -30.20 12.79 23.04
C LEU A 308 -31.27 11.71 23.15
N SER A 309 -30.87 10.44 23.28
CA SER A 309 -31.80 9.31 23.43
C SER A 309 -32.62 9.41 24.71
N GLU A 310 -32.03 9.91 25.81
CA GLU A 310 -32.71 10.12 27.08
C GLU A 310 -33.70 11.30 27.06
N HIS A 311 -33.52 12.22 26.12
CA HIS A 311 -34.31 13.46 26.02
C HIS A 311 -35.29 13.47 24.84
N THR A 312 -35.44 12.34 24.14
CA THR A 312 -36.29 12.24 22.95
C THR A 312 -37.12 10.96 22.96
N ILE A 313 -38.22 11.00 22.21
CA ILE A 313 -39.07 9.84 21.93
C ILE A 313 -39.20 9.66 20.43
N CYS A 314 -39.55 8.45 20.01
CA CYS A 314 -39.77 8.13 18.60
C CYS A 314 -40.92 9.00 18.04
N PRO A 315 -40.70 9.75 16.94
CA PRO A 315 -41.73 10.65 16.42
C PRO A 315 -42.92 9.90 15.78
N VAL A 316 -42.77 8.61 15.47
CA VAL A 316 -43.80 7.80 14.82
C VAL A 316 -44.72 7.09 15.82
N CYS A 317 -44.14 6.50 16.87
CA CYS A 317 -44.88 5.64 17.81
C CYS A 317 -44.76 6.06 19.27
N ASP A 318 -44.13 7.19 19.55
CA ASP A 318 -43.89 7.74 20.90
C ASP A 318 -43.16 6.78 21.85
N GLY A 319 -42.49 5.76 21.30
CA GLY A 319 -41.69 4.79 22.04
C GLY A 319 -40.28 5.28 22.35
N GLU A 320 -39.61 4.60 23.27
CA GLU A 320 -38.24 4.91 23.70
C GLU A 320 -37.23 4.83 22.54
N ILE A 321 -36.27 5.74 22.54
CA ILE A 321 -35.11 5.75 21.64
C ILE A 321 -33.92 5.20 22.42
N ILE A 322 -33.18 4.28 21.80
CA ILE A 322 -31.98 3.66 22.37
C ILE A 322 -30.79 3.87 21.44
N THR A 323 -29.58 3.82 22.00
CA THR A 323 -28.34 3.80 21.23
C THR A 323 -27.92 2.38 20.86
N GLU A 324 -27.49 2.18 19.63
CA GLU A 324 -26.96 0.92 19.09
C GLU A 324 -25.52 1.13 18.63
N MET A 325 -24.60 0.36 19.22
CA MET A 325 -23.18 0.38 18.84
C MET A 325 -22.90 -0.68 17.79
N SER A 326 -22.32 -0.25 16.66
CA SER A 326 -21.74 -1.13 15.64
C SER A 326 -20.27 -0.75 15.43
N ARG A 327 -19.48 -1.61 14.78
CA ARG A 327 -18.01 -1.47 14.64
C ARG A 327 -17.62 -0.09 14.06
N GLY A 328 -17.36 0.87 14.94
CA GLY A 328 -16.96 2.24 14.58
C GLY A 328 -18.12 3.22 14.30
N SER A 329 -19.35 2.94 14.71
CA SER A 329 -20.49 3.86 14.59
C SER A 329 -21.48 3.72 15.75
N CYS A 330 -22.06 4.83 16.22
CA CYS A 330 -23.17 4.85 17.17
C CYS A 330 -24.42 5.41 16.48
N ARG A 331 -25.57 4.74 16.64
CA ARG A 331 -26.84 5.16 16.04
C ARG A 331 -27.97 5.15 17.05
N LEU A 332 -28.94 6.03 16.87
CA LEU A 332 -30.24 5.98 17.51
C LEU A 332 -31.18 5.03 16.79
N ARG A 333 -31.93 4.27 17.59
CA ARG A 333 -32.92 3.32 17.11
C ARG A 333 -34.16 3.38 17.99
N CYS A 334 -35.33 3.25 17.37
CA CYS A 334 -36.56 3.05 18.15
C CYS A 334 -36.60 1.63 18.75
N ALA A 335 -36.85 1.55 20.06
CA ALA A 335 -36.89 0.28 20.80
C ALA A 335 -38.04 -0.65 20.35
N LEU A 336 -39.16 -0.08 19.90
CA LEU A 336 -40.33 -0.85 19.46
C LEU A 336 -40.19 -1.34 18.01
N VAL A 337 -39.85 -0.44 17.08
CA VAL A 337 -39.78 -0.75 15.65
C VAL A 337 -38.56 -0.04 15.05
N GLY A 338 -37.53 -0.83 14.72
CA GLY A 338 -36.25 -0.28 14.23
C GLY A 338 -36.33 0.47 12.88
N SER A 339 -37.43 0.34 12.13
CA SER A 339 -37.65 1.12 10.91
C SER A 339 -38.22 2.52 11.15
N HIS A 340 -38.71 2.83 12.36
CA HIS A 340 -39.23 4.17 12.66
C HIS A 340 -38.11 5.20 12.81
N VAL A 341 -37.01 4.82 13.47
CA VAL A 341 -35.81 5.63 13.63
C VAL A 341 -34.62 4.69 13.54
N LYS A 342 -33.71 5.01 12.61
CA LYS A 342 -32.38 4.42 12.49
C LYS A 342 -31.47 5.51 11.94
N TRP A 343 -30.87 6.29 12.84
CA TRP A 343 -30.19 7.54 12.52
C TRP A 343 -29.07 7.83 13.52
N PRO A 344 -27.92 8.39 13.14
CA PRO A 344 -27.51 8.70 11.76
C PRO A 344 -27.18 7.46 10.90
#